data_AF-A0A0Q7FVB3-F1
#
_entry.id   AF-A0A0Q7FVB3-F1
#
_cell.length_a   1.000
_cell.length_b   1.000
_cell.length_c   1.000
_cell.angle_alpha   90.00
_cell.angle_beta   90.00
_cell.angle_gamma   90.00
#
_symmetry.space_group_name_H-M   'P 1'
#
loop_
_entity.id
_entity.type
_entity.pdbx_description
1 polymer ?
#
loop_
_entity_poly.entity_id
_entity_poly.type
_entity_poly.pdbx_seq_one_letter_code
_entity_poly.pdbx_strand_id
1 'polypeptide(L)'
;MNENNFQYLRDQLLYTGFGEALELELKEKLKQGAPSFTLYHETYPEDRVARATLTFNKAKDSDMYFFNSYKVEMQKENISDSLTHTFYIGKSGNITLKEAQNLLMGRAINKDLHTREGHSFNGWVQMDFKQTDERGNFKLQLYHENYGYNLQGTLAKYPIKELQNETLSENLLRSLKKGNLQSVVFLKDGKEDRFYIMASPQFKTIEIYDSDFKKRDNRQFKDIKQLDVEYDVVGESKKKALHEDRNQPEKPKQAKARTNNRSNKL
;
A
#
# COMPACT_ATOMS: atom_id res chain seq x y z
N MET A 1 0.20 37.28 -7.65
CA MET A 1 0.13 35.85 -7.29
C MET A 1 -1.12 35.63 -6.44
N ASN A 2 -1.83 34.52 -6.64
CA ASN A 2 -2.95 34.14 -5.80
C ASN A 2 -2.44 33.49 -4.49
N GLU A 3 -2.60 34.18 -3.36
CA GLU A 3 -2.04 33.73 -2.06
C GLU A 3 -2.69 32.43 -1.55
N ASN A 4 -3.99 32.27 -1.75
CA ASN A 4 -4.71 31.04 -1.37
C ASN A 4 -4.20 29.84 -2.18
N ASN A 5 -3.90 30.04 -3.46
CA ASN A 5 -3.35 28.98 -4.30
C ASN A 5 -1.91 28.64 -3.91
N PHE A 6 -1.09 29.63 -3.56
CA PHE A 6 0.25 29.39 -3.03
C PHE A 6 0.21 28.57 -1.74
N GLN A 7 -0.63 28.97 -0.78
CA GLN A 7 -0.81 28.25 0.48
C GLN A 7 -1.24 26.79 0.25
N TYR A 8 -2.22 26.58 -0.64
CA TYR A 8 -2.66 25.24 -1.04
C TYR A 8 -1.52 24.39 -1.62
N LEU A 9 -0.74 24.93 -2.56
CA LEU A 9 0.35 24.20 -3.20
C LEU A 9 1.50 23.92 -2.21
N ARG A 10 1.79 24.85 -1.30
CA ARG A 10 2.77 24.66 -0.23
C ARG A 10 2.38 23.48 0.66
N ASP A 11 1.14 23.45 1.14
CA ASP A 11 0.66 22.37 2.00
C ASP A 11 0.63 21.04 1.23
N GLN A 12 0.27 21.08 -0.06
CA GLN A 12 0.31 19.90 -0.92
C GLN A 12 1.74 19.34 -1.06
N LEU A 13 2.76 20.19 -1.23
CA LEU A 13 4.17 19.77 -1.25
C LEU A 13 4.61 19.16 0.08
N LEU A 14 4.21 19.77 1.20
CA LEU A 14 4.48 19.25 2.54
C LEU A 14 3.91 17.83 2.71
N TYR A 15 2.62 17.65 2.42
CA TYR A 15 1.93 16.37 2.62
C TYR A 15 2.25 15.30 1.57
N THR A 16 2.81 15.69 0.42
CA THR A 16 3.33 14.73 -0.57
C THR A 16 4.80 14.33 -0.33
N GLY A 17 5.43 14.90 0.71
CA GLY A 17 6.75 14.47 1.18
C GLY A 17 7.92 15.24 0.58
N PHE A 18 7.69 16.43 0.02
CA PHE A 18 8.75 17.34 -0.44
C PHE A 18 9.16 18.38 0.62
N GLY A 19 8.38 18.49 1.70
CA GLY A 19 8.66 19.40 2.81
C GLY A 19 8.55 20.87 2.40
N GLU A 20 9.31 21.73 3.08
CA GLU A 20 9.24 23.19 2.95
C GLU A 20 10.37 23.77 2.07
N ALA A 21 11.34 22.94 1.67
CA ALA A 21 12.55 23.38 0.96
C ALA A 21 12.26 24.08 -0.38
N LEU A 22 11.11 23.79 -0.99
CA LEU A 22 10.69 24.33 -2.28
C LEU A 22 9.79 25.57 -2.16
N GLU A 23 9.46 26.03 -0.94
CA GLU A 23 8.47 27.10 -0.74
C GLU A 23 8.87 28.42 -1.41
N LEU A 24 10.14 28.82 -1.27
CA LEU A 24 10.64 30.06 -1.87
C LEU A 24 10.59 30.00 -3.39
N GLU A 25 11.11 28.92 -3.99
CA GLU A 25 11.11 28.76 -5.44
C GLU A 25 9.68 28.67 -6.00
N LEU A 26 8.78 27.94 -5.33
CA LEU A 26 7.37 27.88 -5.67
C LEU A 26 6.76 29.28 -5.74
N LYS A 27 6.99 30.11 -4.71
CA LYS A 27 6.48 31.49 -4.65
C LYS A 27 6.99 32.33 -5.81
N GLU A 28 8.26 32.18 -6.16
CA GLU A 28 8.87 32.89 -7.29
C GLU A 28 8.29 32.45 -8.63
N LYS A 29 8.17 31.14 -8.88
CA LYS A 29 7.57 30.61 -10.12
C LYS A 29 6.13 31.06 -10.31
N LEU A 30 5.33 31.06 -9.23
CA LEU A 30 3.95 31.54 -9.27
C LEU A 30 3.85 33.05 -9.54
N LYS A 31 4.83 33.85 -9.08
CA LYS A 31 4.90 35.29 -9.40
C LYS A 31 5.28 35.54 -10.86
N GLN A 32 6.11 34.69 -11.46
CA GLN A 32 6.51 34.80 -12.87
C GLN A 32 5.34 34.58 -13.84
N GLY A 33 4.32 33.80 -13.44
CA GLY A 33 3.07 33.69 -14.20
C GLY A 33 3.16 32.85 -15.49
N ALA A 34 4.23 32.07 -15.67
CA ALA A 34 4.38 31.16 -16.82
C ALA A 34 3.25 30.10 -16.84
N PRO A 35 2.76 29.66 -18.01
CA PRO A 35 1.65 28.70 -18.10
C PRO A 35 1.98 27.32 -17.50
N SER A 36 3.26 26.98 -17.42
CA SER A 36 3.76 25.76 -16.77
C SER A 36 5.14 26.02 -16.19
N PHE A 37 5.49 25.33 -15.11
CA PHE A 37 6.85 25.31 -14.57
C PHE A 37 7.16 24.01 -13.86
N THR A 38 8.45 23.79 -13.57
CA THR A 38 8.93 22.66 -12.78
C THR A 38 9.69 23.11 -11.55
N LEU A 39 9.67 22.26 -10.52
CA LEU A 39 10.54 22.35 -9.35
C LEU A 39 11.36 21.05 -9.24
N TYR A 40 12.56 21.14 -8.69
CA TYR A 40 13.49 20.01 -8.59
C TYR A 40 13.78 19.68 -7.13
N HIS A 41 13.83 18.40 -6.80
CA HIS A 41 14.15 17.93 -5.47
C HIS A 41 15.00 16.67 -5.53
N GLU A 42 16.01 16.56 -4.67
CA GLU A 42 16.89 15.40 -4.61
C GLU A 42 16.91 14.84 -3.19
N THR A 43 16.94 13.50 -3.09
CA THR A 43 16.96 12.76 -1.83
C THR A 43 17.85 11.53 -1.95
N TYR A 44 18.27 10.99 -0.81
CA TYR A 44 19.19 9.87 -0.72
C TYR A 44 18.58 8.70 0.08
N PRO A 45 17.60 7.97 -0.50
CA PRO A 45 17.01 6.81 0.17
C PRO A 45 17.96 5.60 0.13
N GLU A 46 18.41 5.15 1.30
CA GLU A 46 19.29 3.97 1.43
C GLU A 46 20.59 4.15 0.63
N ASP A 47 20.94 3.22 -0.26
CA ASP A 47 22.14 3.23 -1.12
C ASP A 47 21.87 3.86 -2.50
N ARG A 48 20.92 4.79 -2.59
CA ARG A 48 20.39 5.32 -3.85
C ARG A 48 20.26 6.83 -3.83
N VAL A 49 20.31 7.41 -5.03
CA VAL A 49 19.94 8.81 -5.30
C VAL A 49 18.58 8.82 -5.99
N ALA A 50 17.65 9.64 -5.50
CA ALA A 50 16.35 9.84 -6.10
C ALA A 50 16.14 11.33 -6.44
N ARG A 51 15.98 11.61 -7.73
CA ARG A 51 15.74 12.96 -8.28
C ARG A 51 14.30 13.07 -8.72
N ALA A 52 13.58 14.03 -8.14
CA ALA A 52 12.19 14.32 -8.45
C ALA A 52 12.08 15.61 -9.27
N THR A 53 11.37 15.54 -10.39
CA THR A 53 10.94 16.70 -11.19
C THR A 53 9.44 16.88 -11.05
N LEU A 54 9.03 17.93 -10.34
CA LEU A 54 7.63 18.23 -10.04
C LEU A 54 7.08 19.16 -11.12
N THR A 55 5.93 18.85 -11.70
CA THR A 55 5.31 19.61 -12.81
C THR A 55 4.07 20.35 -12.33
N PHE A 56 4.01 21.65 -12.62
CA PHE A 56 2.89 22.52 -12.29
C PHE A 56 2.35 23.22 -13.53
N ASN A 57 1.04 23.23 -13.69
CA ASN A 57 0.38 23.93 -14.79
C ASN A 57 -0.68 24.91 -14.29
N LYS A 58 -0.80 26.04 -14.98
CA LYS A 58 -1.88 27.00 -14.80
C LYS A 58 -3.16 26.48 -15.43
N ALA A 59 -4.30 26.70 -14.77
CA ALA A 59 -5.60 26.50 -15.41
C ALA A 59 -5.80 27.49 -16.57
N LYS A 60 -6.53 27.06 -17.61
CA LYS A 60 -6.80 27.89 -18.79
C LYS A 60 -7.66 29.11 -18.47
N ASP A 61 -8.64 28.94 -17.58
CA ASP A 61 -9.68 29.94 -17.31
C ASP A 61 -9.57 30.59 -15.93
N SER A 62 -8.41 30.47 -15.25
CA SER A 62 -8.20 31.10 -13.95
C SER A 62 -6.72 31.32 -13.63
N ASP A 63 -6.43 32.08 -12.56
CA ASP A 63 -5.08 32.27 -12.03
C ASP A 63 -4.59 31.13 -11.13
N MET A 64 -5.30 29.99 -11.12
CA MET A 64 -4.94 28.83 -10.30
C MET A 64 -3.87 27.97 -10.98
N TYR A 65 -2.89 27.54 -10.20
CA TYR A 65 -1.92 26.51 -10.55
C TYR A 65 -2.22 25.21 -9.82
N PHE A 66 -1.86 24.11 -10.47
CA PHE A 66 -2.01 22.75 -9.93
C PHE A 66 -0.69 22.02 -9.98
N PHE A 67 -0.33 21.34 -8.90
CA PHE A 67 0.72 20.32 -8.92
C PHE A 67 0.14 19.07 -9.61
N ASN A 68 0.61 18.76 -10.82
CA ASN A 68 -0.02 17.72 -11.65
C ASN A 68 0.63 16.35 -11.50
N SER A 69 1.96 16.33 -11.40
CA SER A 69 2.73 15.09 -11.37
C SER A 69 4.15 15.34 -10.90
N TYR A 70 4.82 14.29 -10.43
CA TYR A 70 6.25 14.30 -10.22
C TYR A 70 6.89 13.06 -10.85
N LYS A 71 7.93 13.28 -11.65
CA LYS A 71 8.77 12.21 -12.20
C LYS A 71 9.88 11.90 -11.22
N VAL A 72 10.04 10.65 -10.83
CA VAL A 72 11.17 10.20 -9.99
C VAL A 72 12.11 9.39 -10.86
N GLU A 73 13.38 9.78 -10.85
CA GLU A 73 14.50 9.02 -11.39
C GLU A 73 15.30 8.49 -10.21
N MET A 74 15.39 7.17 -10.08
CA MET A 74 16.09 6.52 -8.98
C MET A 74 17.26 5.69 -9.50
N GLN A 75 18.44 6.01 -9.00
CA GLN A 75 19.71 5.43 -9.42
C GLN A 75 20.38 4.80 -8.20
N LYS A 76 20.83 3.55 -8.32
CA LYS A 76 21.66 2.94 -7.29
C LYS A 76 23.07 3.53 -7.39
N GLU A 77 23.71 3.80 -6.25
CA GLU A 77 25.07 4.30 -6.23
C GLU A 77 26.00 3.38 -7.05
N ASN A 78 26.85 3.97 -7.88
CA ASN A 78 27.80 3.29 -8.76
C ASN A 78 27.19 2.40 -9.87
N ILE A 79 25.89 2.53 -10.15
CA ILE A 79 25.23 1.91 -11.30
C ILE A 79 24.71 3.01 -12.22
N SER A 80 24.97 2.93 -13.52
CA SER A 80 24.54 3.93 -14.51
C SER A 80 23.03 3.90 -14.76
N ASP A 81 22.42 2.74 -14.63
CA ASP A 81 21.01 2.53 -14.95
C ASP A 81 20.12 3.18 -13.88
N SER A 82 19.12 3.93 -14.34
CA SER A 82 18.11 4.54 -13.48
C SER A 82 16.73 3.96 -13.78
N LEU A 83 15.94 3.77 -12.72
CA LEU A 83 14.52 3.50 -12.84
C LEU A 83 13.78 4.83 -12.86
N THR A 84 12.94 5.02 -13.87
CA THR A 84 12.14 6.24 -14.01
C THR A 84 10.66 5.92 -13.94
N HIS A 85 9.91 6.70 -13.17
CA HIS A 85 8.45 6.59 -13.12
C HIS A 85 7.81 7.94 -12.81
N THR A 86 6.69 8.22 -13.45
CA THR A 86 5.90 9.45 -13.23
C THR A 86 4.69 9.14 -12.37
N PHE A 87 4.60 9.80 -11.21
CA PHE A 87 3.47 9.72 -10.31
C PHE A 87 2.56 10.93 -10.52
N TYR A 88 1.27 10.68 -10.69
CA TYR A 88 0.28 11.73 -10.92
C TYR A 88 -0.38 12.14 -9.60
N ILE A 89 -0.65 13.44 -9.46
CA ILE A 89 -1.34 14.02 -8.31
C ILE A 89 -2.81 14.19 -8.65
N GLY A 90 -3.65 13.50 -7.88
CA GLY A 90 -5.10 13.60 -7.92
C GLY A 90 -5.67 14.24 -6.65
N LYS A 91 -7.00 14.12 -6.51
CA LYS A 91 -7.75 14.65 -5.36
C LYS A 91 -7.53 13.84 -4.08
N SER A 92 -7.29 12.53 -4.20
CA SER A 92 -7.11 11.59 -3.11
C SER A 92 -6.20 10.44 -3.54
N GLY A 93 -5.70 9.65 -2.58
CA GLY A 93 -4.88 8.47 -2.87
C GLY A 93 -3.48 8.78 -3.42
N ASN A 94 -3.02 10.03 -3.35
CA ASN A 94 -1.72 10.45 -3.85
C ASN A 94 -0.59 9.62 -3.23
N ILE A 95 0.32 9.16 -4.09
CA ILE A 95 1.56 8.52 -3.66
C ILE A 95 2.50 9.65 -3.22
N THR A 96 3.09 9.51 -2.04
CA THR A 96 4.10 10.44 -1.52
C THR A 96 5.48 10.12 -2.10
N LEU A 97 6.45 11.03 -1.98
CA LEU A 97 7.83 10.77 -2.41
C LEU A 97 8.41 9.52 -1.75
N LYS A 98 8.19 9.33 -0.44
CA LYS A 98 8.69 8.15 0.29
C LYS A 98 8.06 6.84 -0.20
N GLU A 99 6.75 6.86 -0.46
CA GLU A 99 6.04 5.70 -1.02
C GLU A 99 6.50 5.39 -2.45
N ALA A 100 6.74 6.42 -3.28
CA ALA A 100 7.29 6.29 -4.62
C ALA A 100 8.69 5.65 -4.62
N GLN A 101 9.56 6.08 -3.72
CA GLN A 101 10.88 5.46 -3.52
C GLN A 101 10.74 3.97 -3.15
N ASN A 102 9.84 3.64 -2.22
CA ASN A 102 9.59 2.25 -1.83
C ASN A 102 9.07 1.40 -3.00
N LEU A 103 8.15 1.93 -3.82
CA LEU A 103 7.67 1.25 -5.03
C LEU A 103 8.78 1.00 -6.04
N LEU A 104 9.64 1.99 -6.30
CA LEU A 104 10.78 1.86 -7.21
C LEU A 104 11.85 0.90 -6.66
N MET A 105 11.89 0.66 -5.35
CA MET A 105 12.72 -0.38 -4.71
C MET A 105 12.05 -1.77 -4.74
N GLY A 106 10.88 -1.89 -5.37
CA GLY A 106 10.12 -3.14 -5.51
C GLY A 106 9.27 -3.52 -4.30
N ARG A 107 9.15 -2.61 -3.32
CA ARG A 107 8.34 -2.81 -2.13
C ARG A 107 6.87 -2.49 -2.42
N ALA A 108 5.97 -3.06 -1.62
CA ALA A 108 4.55 -2.77 -1.71
C ALA A 108 4.14 -1.68 -0.71
N ILE A 109 3.22 -0.81 -1.10
CA ILE A 109 2.59 0.20 -0.24
C ILE A 109 1.09 -0.09 -0.11
N ASN A 110 0.44 0.37 0.95
CA ASN A 110 -1.00 0.25 1.15
C ASN A 110 -1.64 1.63 1.06
N LYS A 111 -2.71 1.76 0.27
CA LYS A 111 -3.40 3.03 0.02
C LYS A 111 -4.90 2.85 0.10
N ASP A 112 -5.56 3.92 0.53
CA ASP A 112 -6.98 4.12 0.29
C ASP A 112 -7.14 4.75 -1.09
N LEU A 113 -7.70 3.97 -2.00
CA LEU A 113 -7.87 4.25 -3.42
C LEU A 113 -9.35 4.44 -3.74
N HIS A 114 -9.64 4.93 -4.94
CA HIS A 114 -11.00 5.19 -5.39
C HIS A 114 -11.21 4.56 -6.76
N THR A 115 -12.38 3.95 -6.99
CA THR A 115 -12.78 3.48 -8.32
C THR A 115 -13.14 4.67 -9.22
N ARG A 116 -13.34 4.41 -10.51
CA ARG A 116 -13.78 5.43 -11.46
C ARG A 116 -15.16 6.00 -11.10
N GLU A 117 -15.99 5.19 -10.46
CA GLU A 117 -17.33 5.52 -9.96
C GLU A 117 -17.27 6.29 -8.62
N GLY A 118 -16.08 6.45 -8.03
CA GLY A 118 -15.85 7.22 -6.81
C GLY A 118 -15.93 6.41 -5.52
N HIS A 119 -16.09 5.09 -5.59
CA HIS A 119 -16.11 4.24 -4.40
C HIS A 119 -14.71 4.09 -3.82
N SER A 120 -14.55 4.38 -2.53
CA SER A 120 -13.28 4.19 -1.83
C SER A 120 -13.07 2.71 -1.49
N PHE A 121 -11.83 2.24 -1.61
CA PHE A 121 -11.42 0.89 -1.21
C PHE A 121 -9.95 0.91 -0.75
N ASN A 122 -9.57 -0.01 0.13
CA ASN A 122 -8.18 -0.18 0.54
C ASN A 122 -7.48 -1.25 -0.32
N GLY A 123 -6.22 -1.01 -0.67
CA GLY A 123 -5.45 -1.98 -1.44
C GLY A 123 -3.94 -1.80 -1.31
N TRP A 124 -3.23 -2.91 -1.55
CA TRP A 124 -1.77 -2.88 -1.71
C TRP A 124 -1.39 -2.63 -3.15
N VAL A 125 -0.42 -1.76 -3.36
CA VAL A 125 0.12 -1.37 -4.66
C VAL A 125 1.59 -1.78 -4.70
N GLN A 126 2.01 -2.43 -5.78
CA GLN A 126 3.39 -2.81 -6.04
C GLN A 126 3.72 -2.58 -7.52
N MET A 127 4.98 -2.25 -7.83
CA MET A 127 5.41 -2.04 -9.21
C MET A 127 5.66 -3.38 -9.92
N ASP A 128 5.13 -3.53 -11.14
CA ASP A 128 5.48 -4.61 -12.06
C ASP A 128 6.56 -4.12 -13.03
N PHE A 129 7.81 -4.45 -12.73
CA PHE A 129 8.96 -4.07 -13.55
C PHE A 129 9.04 -4.80 -14.90
N LYS A 130 8.17 -5.78 -15.16
CA LYS A 130 8.17 -6.54 -16.42
C LYS A 130 7.35 -5.86 -17.51
N GLN A 131 6.52 -4.88 -17.16
CA GLN A 131 5.59 -4.25 -18.07
C GLN A 131 5.61 -2.74 -17.90
N THR A 132 5.70 -2.01 -19.02
CA THR A 132 5.51 -0.56 -19.06
C THR A 132 4.29 -0.21 -19.89
N ASP A 133 3.70 0.97 -19.63
CA ASP A 133 2.73 1.60 -20.51
C ASP A 133 3.42 2.29 -21.71
N GLU A 134 2.62 2.90 -22.58
CA GLU A 134 3.09 3.65 -23.77
C GLU A 134 3.97 4.87 -23.42
N ARG A 135 3.91 5.35 -22.17
CA ARG A 135 4.69 6.49 -21.67
C ARG A 135 5.96 6.04 -20.93
N GLY A 136 6.23 4.73 -20.90
CA GLY A 136 7.38 4.15 -20.21
C GLY A 136 7.19 4.00 -18.70
N ASN A 137 5.99 4.23 -18.15
CA ASN A 137 5.74 3.98 -16.73
C ASN A 137 5.50 2.50 -16.50
N PHE A 138 6.16 1.94 -15.49
CA PHE A 138 5.87 0.58 -15.01
C PHE A 138 4.40 0.39 -14.64
N LYS A 139 3.82 -0.78 -14.93
CA LYS A 139 2.46 -1.08 -14.46
C LYS A 139 2.44 -1.21 -12.94
N LEU A 140 1.33 -0.84 -12.33
CA LEU A 140 1.09 -1.03 -10.91
C LEU A 140 0.18 -2.25 -10.70
N GLN A 141 0.68 -3.24 -9.98
CA GLN A 141 -0.10 -4.38 -9.51
C GLN A 141 -0.89 -3.97 -8.26
N LEU A 142 -2.20 -4.23 -8.29
CA LEU A 142 -3.11 -3.97 -7.19
C LEU A 142 -3.53 -5.29 -6.52
N TYR A 143 -3.47 -5.32 -5.20
CA TYR A 143 -4.04 -6.38 -4.37
C TYR A 143 -5.15 -5.76 -3.51
N HIS A 144 -6.40 -5.93 -3.96
CA HIS A 144 -7.60 -5.44 -3.27
C HIS A 144 -7.72 -6.06 -1.87
N GLU A 145 -8.49 -5.47 -0.95
CA GLU A 145 -8.78 -6.05 0.37
C GLU A 145 -9.25 -7.53 0.30
N ASN A 146 -10.07 -7.86 -0.71
CA ASN A 146 -10.57 -9.21 -1.00
C ASN A 146 -9.48 -10.19 -1.44
N TYR A 147 -8.27 -9.72 -1.76
CA TYR A 147 -7.11 -10.56 -2.02
C TYR A 147 -6.73 -11.37 -0.77
N GLY A 148 -7.05 -10.88 0.43
CA GLY A 148 -6.91 -11.63 1.69
C GLY A 148 -5.50 -11.56 2.30
N TYR A 149 -4.74 -10.49 2.05
CA TYR A 149 -3.51 -10.22 2.80
C TYR A 149 -3.83 -9.35 4.03
N ASN A 150 -3.78 -9.96 5.21
CA ASN A 150 -3.93 -9.27 6.49
C ASN A 150 -2.54 -9.06 7.12
N LEU A 151 -2.00 -7.84 7.05
CA LEU A 151 -0.68 -7.53 7.61
C LEU A 151 -0.64 -7.75 9.13
N GLN A 152 -1.62 -7.26 9.87
CA GLN A 152 -1.63 -7.39 11.34
C GLN A 152 -1.68 -8.85 11.79
N GLY A 153 -2.58 -9.63 11.19
CA GLY A 153 -2.66 -11.08 11.43
C GLY A 153 -1.42 -11.84 10.94
N THR A 154 -0.71 -11.32 9.93
CA THR A 154 0.58 -11.89 9.50
C THR A 154 1.68 -11.62 10.53
N LEU A 155 1.81 -10.38 11.01
CA LEU A 155 2.82 -10.01 12.01
C LEU A 155 2.63 -10.77 13.33
N ALA A 156 1.38 -11.00 13.72
CA ALA A 156 1.02 -11.76 14.91
C ALA A 156 1.45 -13.24 14.88
N LYS A 157 2.09 -13.73 13.80
CA LYS A 157 2.64 -15.09 13.68
C LYS A 157 4.14 -15.15 14.02
N TYR A 158 4.73 -14.02 14.40
CA TYR A 158 6.17 -13.86 14.63
C TYR A 158 6.42 -13.28 16.04
N PRO A 159 7.55 -13.62 16.68
CA PRO A 159 7.93 -13.17 18.03
C PRO A 159 8.40 -11.71 18.06
N ILE A 160 7.67 -10.78 17.44
CA ILE A 160 8.08 -9.37 17.32
C ILE A 160 7.80 -8.64 18.64
N LYS A 161 8.86 -8.15 19.29
CA LYS A 161 8.80 -7.44 20.58
C LYS A 161 7.95 -6.17 20.50
N GLU A 162 8.03 -5.43 19.40
CA GLU A 162 7.25 -4.20 19.19
C GLU A 162 5.72 -4.43 19.21
N LEU A 163 5.25 -5.64 18.92
CA LEU A 163 3.82 -5.95 18.96
C LEU A 163 3.25 -6.00 20.39
N GLN A 164 4.11 -6.11 21.40
CA GLN A 164 3.70 -6.14 22.82
C GLN A 164 3.37 -4.75 23.37
N ASN A 165 3.65 -3.69 22.60
CA ASN A 165 3.32 -2.31 22.95
C ASN A 165 2.43 -1.71 21.86
N GLU A 166 1.28 -1.17 22.25
CA GLU A 166 0.27 -0.65 21.31
C GLU A 166 0.83 0.43 20.38
N THR A 167 1.48 1.46 20.93
CA THR A 167 2.07 2.56 20.15
C THR A 167 3.15 2.06 19.18
N LEU A 168 4.02 1.15 19.63
CA LEU A 168 5.06 0.59 18.76
C LEU A 168 4.47 -0.30 17.67
N SER A 169 3.43 -1.08 17.98
CA SER A 169 2.69 -1.91 17.04
C SER A 169 2.01 -1.07 15.95
N GLU A 170 1.34 0.02 16.33
CA GLU A 170 0.74 0.95 15.37
C GLU A 170 1.76 1.62 14.48
N ASN A 171 2.90 2.04 15.05
CA ASN A 171 3.99 2.64 14.31
C ASN A 171 4.60 1.65 13.31
N LEU A 172 4.78 0.39 13.72
CA LEU A 172 5.24 -0.70 12.86
C LEU A 172 4.28 -0.93 11.69
N LEU A 173 2.98 -1.07 11.97
CA LEU A 173 1.95 -1.23 10.94
C LEU A 173 1.94 -0.05 9.96
N ARG A 174 2.00 1.19 10.46
CA ARG A 174 2.03 2.40 9.62
C ARG A 174 3.28 2.45 8.75
N SER A 175 4.44 2.08 9.29
CA SER A 175 5.71 2.05 8.55
C SER A 175 5.67 1.01 7.42
N LEU A 176 5.20 -0.20 7.71
CA LEU A 176 5.08 -1.28 6.74
C LEU A 176 4.03 -0.98 5.66
N LYS A 177 2.90 -0.34 6.02
CA LYS A 177 1.91 0.15 5.05
C LYS A 177 2.48 1.21 4.11
N LYS A 178 3.45 2.01 4.54
CA LYS A 178 4.19 2.94 3.65
C LYS A 178 5.25 2.24 2.80
N GLY A 179 5.40 0.92 2.93
CA GLY A 179 6.36 0.10 2.20
C GLY A 179 7.79 0.19 2.72
N ASN A 180 8.00 0.67 3.95
CA ASN A 180 9.34 0.77 4.52
C ASN A 180 9.90 -0.63 4.86
N LEU A 181 11.22 -0.77 4.74
CA LEU A 181 11.97 -1.85 5.37
C LEU A 181 12.21 -1.47 6.85
N GLN A 182 11.46 -2.10 7.75
CA GLN A 182 11.40 -1.70 9.14
C GLN A 182 12.23 -2.62 10.03
N SER A 183 13.10 -2.04 10.87
CA SER A 183 13.82 -2.79 11.89
C SER A 183 12.87 -3.20 13.03
N VAL A 184 12.99 -4.45 13.47
CA VAL A 184 12.21 -5.07 14.54
C VAL A 184 13.11 -5.98 15.40
N VAL A 185 12.68 -6.27 16.62
CA VAL A 185 13.36 -7.21 17.52
C VAL A 185 12.54 -8.48 17.66
N PHE A 186 13.14 -9.63 17.37
CA PHE A 186 12.53 -10.94 17.60
C PHE A 186 12.96 -11.46 18.97
N LEU A 187 11.99 -11.90 19.77
CA LEU A 187 12.21 -12.46 21.11
C LEU A 187 11.97 -13.97 21.11
N LYS A 188 13.05 -14.77 21.04
CA LYS A 188 12.96 -16.24 21.02
C LYS A 188 13.84 -16.84 22.11
N ASP A 189 13.25 -17.68 22.97
CA ASP A 189 13.94 -18.34 24.09
C ASP A 189 14.72 -17.35 25.00
N GLY A 190 14.16 -16.16 25.20
CA GLY A 190 14.76 -15.08 25.99
C GLY A 190 15.91 -14.34 25.29
N LYS A 191 16.22 -14.65 24.03
CA LYS A 191 17.19 -13.92 23.20
C LYS A 191 16.50 -12.91 22.32
N GLU A 192 17.15 -11.74 22.18
CA GLU A 192 16.72 -10.66 21.31
C GLU A 192 17.63 -10.57 20.09
N ASP A 193 17.06 -10.85 18.93
CA ASP A 193 17.75 -10.74 17.65
C ASP A 193 17.09 -9.65 16.80
N ARG A 194 17.91 -8.77 16.21
CA ARG A 194 17.41 -7.69 15.34
C ARG A 194 17.27 -8.18 13.91
N PHE A 195 16.12 -7.90 13.32
CA PHE A 195 15.83 -8.14 11.91
C PHE A 195 15.27 -6.90 11.23
N TYR A 196 15.16 -6.96 9.92
CA TYR A 196 14.41 -6.01 9.11
C TYR A 196 13.29 -6.74 8.37
N ILE A 197 12.10 -6.14 8.35
CA ILE A 197 10.93 -6.73 7.72
C ILE A 197 10.22 -5.76 6.78
N MET A 198 9.58 -6.31 5.75
CA MET A 198 8.72 -5.57 4.83
C MET A 198 7.49 -6.39 4.44
N ALA A 199 6.41 -5.72 4.10
CA ALA A 199 5.17 -6.36 3.67
C ALA A 199 5.35 -7.06 2.31
N SER A 200 4.77 -8.26 2.17
CA SER A 200 4.80 -9.05 0.94
C SER A 200 3.39 -9.50 0.57
N PRO A 201 2.54 -8.58 0.05
CA PRO A 201 1.16 -8.90 -0.28
C PRO A 201 1.06 -10.04 -1.29
N GLN A 202 1.91 -10.05 -2.33
CA GLN A 202 1.93 -11.11 -3.36
C GLN A 202 1.99 -12.54 -2.77
N PHE A 203 2.74 -12.71 -1.68
CA PHE A 203 2.92 -14.00 -1.01
C PHE A 203 2.13 -14.11 0.31
N LYS A 204 1.26 -13.13 0.58
CA LYS A 204 0.46 -13.01 1.81
C LYS A 204 1.27 -13.21 3.09
N THR A 205 2.47 -12.65 3.13
CA THR A 205 3.43 -12.83 4.24
C THR A 205 4.26 -11.56 4.45
N ILE A 206 5.29 -11.64 5.29
CA ILE A 206 6.38 -10.66 5.36
C ILE A 206 7.67 -11.27 4.81
N GLU A 207 8.53 -10.41 4.29
CA GLU A 207 9.94 -10.74 4.05
C GLU A 207 10.76 -10.36 5.28
N ILE A 208 11.80 -11.14 5.57
CA ILE A 208 12.68 -10.95 6.73
C ILE A 208 14.12 -10.94 6.24
N TYR A 209 14.90 -9.99 6.75
CA TYR A 209 16.31 -9.78 6.42
C TYR A 209 17.11 -9.65 7.71
N ASP A 210 18.34 -10.17 7.72
CA ASP A 210 19.26 -10.01 8.84
C ASP A 210 19.99 -8.64 8.82
N SER A 211 20.96 -8.46 9.72
CA SER A 211 21.79 -7.26 9.80
C SER A 211 22.62 -6.97 8.55
N ASP A 212 22.90 -7.98 7.73
CA ASP A 212 23.64 -7.86 6.46
C ASP A 212 22.68 -7.67 5.27
N PHE A 213 21.39 -7.43 5.52
CA PHE A 213 20.33 -7.37 4.52
C PHE A 213 20.21 -8.63 3.65
N LYS A 214 20.58 -9.80 4.20
CA LYS A 214 20.38 -11.08 3.53
C LYS A 214 19.00 -11.62 3.89
N LYS A 215 18.22 -11.99 2.87
CA LYS A 215 16.88 -12.56 3.04
C LYS A 215 16.95 -13.86 3.82
N ARG A 216 16.09 -14.00 4.82
CA ARG A 216 15.95 -15.20 5.65
C ARG A 216 14.63 -15.90 5.35
N ASP A 217 14.61 -17.23 5.53
CA ASP A 217 13.41 -18.02 5.37
C ASP A 217 12.43 -17.72 6.52
N ASN A 218 11.33 -17.04 6.18
CA ASN A 218 10.35 -16.61 7.16
C ASN A 218 9.69 -17.77 7.92
N ARG A 219 9.72 -19.01 7.41
CA ARG A 219 9.17 -20.19 8.08
C ARG A 219 9.94 -20.56 9.35
N GLN A 220 11.23 -20.21 9.42
CA GLN A 220 12.10 -20.53 10.56
C GLN A 220 11.77 -19.72 11.82
N PHE A 221 11.04 -18.62 11.66
CA PHE A 221 10.75 -17.67 12.74
C PHE A 221 9.29 -17.63 13.16
N LYS A 222 8.42 -18.45 12.54
CA LYS A 222 7.02 -18.49 12.95
C LYS A 222 6.90 -19.17 14.31
N ASP A 223 6.18 -18.54 15.23
CA ASP A 223 5.83 -19.16 16.49
C ASP A 223 4.70 -20.15 16.24
N ILE A 224 5.06 -21.43 16.09
CA ILE A 224 4.11 -22.50 15.79
C ILE A 224 3.02 -22.60 16.87
N LYS A 225 3.33 -22.19 18.11
CA LYS A 225 2.36 -22.16 19.23
C LYS A 225 1.20 -21.17 19.04
N GLN A 226 1.33 -20.16 18.18
CA GLN A 226 0.23 -19.23 17.84
C GLN A 226 -0.64 -19.73 16.67
N LEU A 227 -0.20 -20.73 15.91
CA LEU A 227 -1.02 -21.36 14.86
C LEU A 227 -2.15 -22.21 15.45
N ASP A 228 -1.92 -22.87 16.59
CA ASP A 228 -2.91 -23.75 17.23
C ASP A 228 -4.13 -22.97 17.77
N VAL A 229 -3.93 -21.71 18.21
CA VAL A 229 -5.03 -20.85 18.68
C VAL A 229 -5.97 -20.44 17.53
N GLU A 230 -5.45 -20.24 16.30
CA GLU A 230 -6.27 -19.90 15.13
C GLU A 230 -7.09 -21.12 14.65
N TYR A 231 -6.57 -22.35 14.80
CA TYR A 231 -7.30 -23.57 14.49
C TYR A 231 -8.40 -23.90 15.51
N ASP A 232 -8.17 -23.68 16.80
CA ASP A 232 -9.18 -23.95 17.85
C ASP A 232 -10.37 -22.97 17.79
N VAL A 233 -10.13 -21.68 17.51
CA VAL A 233 -11.20 -20.68 17.39
C VAL A 233 -12.09 -20.93 16.15
N VAL A 234 -11.50 -21.39 15.03
CA VAL A 234 -12.27 -21.79 13.83
C VAL A 234 -12.97 -23.14 14.03
N GLY A 235 -12.39 -24.05 14.81
CA GLY A 235 -12.98 -25.34 15.18
C GLY A 235 -14.19 -25.23 16.11
N GLU A 236 -14.15 -24.33 17.10
CA GLU A 236 -15.28 -24.09 18.01
C GLU A 236 -16.45 -23.37 17.33
N SER A 237 -16.16 -22.45 16.41
CA SER A 237 -17.18 -21.74 15.63
C SER A 237 -18.00 -22.70 14.75
N LYS A 238 -17.37 -23.76 14.21
CA LYS A 238 -18.07 -24.82 13.46
C LYS A 238 -18.88 -25.77 14.34
N LYS A 239 -18.47 -26.01 15.59
CA LYS A 239 -19.23 -26.88 16.52
C LYS A 239 -20.47 -26.20 17.10
N LYS A 240 -20.45 -24.88 17.33
CA LYS A 240 -21.64 -24.13 17.80
C LYS A 240 -22.74 -24.01 16.73
N ALA A 241 -22.37 -23.91 15.45
CA ALA A 241 -23.36 -23.85 14.36
C ALA A 241 -24.10 -25.19 14.09
N LEU A 242 -23.59 -26.32 14.59
CA LEU A 242 -24.19 -27.65 14.37
C LEU A 242 -25.17 -28.10 15.47
N HIS A 243 -25.26 -27.36 16.59
CA HIS A 243 -26.09 -27.75 17.74
C HIS A 243 -27.38 -26.94 17.92
N GLU A 244 -27.52 -25.77 17.26
CA GLU A 244 -28.73 -24.94 17.39
C GLU A 244 -29.86 -25.28 16.41
N ASP A 245 -29.64 -26.11 15.39
CA ASP A 245 -30.63 -26.36 14.33
C ASP A 245 -31.45 -27.67 14.49
N ARG A 246 -31.49 -28.24 15.71
CA ARG A 246 -32.18 -29.53 15.97
C ARG A 246 -33.46 -29.47 16.81
N ASN A 247 -33.99 -28.30 17.11
CA ASN A 247 -35.27 -28.19 17.83
C ASN A 247 -36.24 -27.18 17.19
N GLN A 248 -36.86 -27.57 16.07
CA GLN A 248 -38.19 -27.08 15.70
C GLN A 248 -39.04 -28.24 15.16
N PRO A 249 -40.28 -28.43 15.65
CA PRO A 249 -41.16 -29.52 15.18
C PRO A 249 -41.79 -29.19 13.83
N GLU A 250 -41.67 -30.14 12.89
CA GLU A 250 -42.30 -30.10 11.56
C GLU A 250 -43.84 -30.07 11.64
N LYS A 251 -44.46 -29.23 10.81
CA LYS A 251 -45.90 -29.33 10.46
C LYS A 251 -46.07 -30.10 9.14
N PRO A 252 -47.13 -30.93 8.99
CA PRO A 252 -47.24 -31.85 7.86
C PRO A 252 -47.74 -31.16 6.58
N LYS A 253 -47.15 -31.52 5.43
CA LYS A 253 -47.57 -31.11 4.08
C LYS A 253 -48.74 -32.00 3.58
N GLN A 254 -49.81 -31.37 3.11
CA GLN A 254 -50.84 -32.03 2.31
C GLN A 254 -50.43 -32.13 0.82
N ALA A 255 -50.70 -33.28 0.23
CA ALA A 255 -50.47 -33.64 -1.16
C ALA A 255 -51.56 -33.11 -2.11
N LYS A 256 -51.21 -32.75 -3.35
CA LYS A 256 -52.09 -32.95 -4.52
C LYS A 256 -51.33 -33.28 -5.82
N ALA A 257 -51.80 -34.39 -6.37
CA ALA A 257 -51.77 -35.05 -7.69
C ALA A 257 -51.16 -34.39 -8.96
N ARG A 258 -50.63 -35.32 -9.77
CA ARG A 258 -50.23 -35.27 -11.19
C ARG A 258 -51.35 -34.85 -12.14
N THR A 259 -51.00 -34.19 -13.25
CA THR A 259 -51.58 -34.52 -14.58
C THR A 259 -50.56 -34.30 -15.69
N ASN A 260 -50.48 -35.27 -16.61
CA ASN A 260 -49.77 -35.20 -17.88
C ASN A 260 -50.47 -34.23 -18.85
N ASN A 261 -49.72 -33.56 -19.74
CA ASN A 261 -50.07 -33.59 -21.16
C ASN A 261 -48.89 -33.29 -22.09
N ARG A 262 -48.78 -34.14 -23.12
CA ARG A 262 -47.93 -33.98 -24.31
C ARG A 262 -48.62 -33.04 -25.29
N SER A 263 -47.85 -32.23 -26.01
CA SER A 263 -48.06 -31.98 -27.44
C SER A 263 -46.88 -31.23 -28.06
N ASN A 264 -46.17 -31.92 -28.97
CA ASN A 264 -45.36 -31.32 -30.03
C ASN A 264 -46.28 -30.69 -31.08
N LYS A 265 -45.86 -29.57 -31.68
CA LYS A 265 -45.68 -29.48 -33.15
C LYS A 265 -45.04 -28.15 -33.58
N LEU A 266 -44.05 -28.31 -34.46
CA LEU A 266 -43.46 -27.42 -35.47
C LEU A 266 -42.73 -26.17 -34.99
#